data_AF-A0A7C7FQ68-F1
#
_entry.id   AF-A0A7C7FQ68-F1
#
_cell.length_a   1.000
_cell.length_b   1.000
_cell.length_c   1.000
_cell.angle_alpha   90.00
_cell.angle_beta   90.00
_cell.angle_gamma   90.00
#
_symmetry.space_group_name_H-M   'P 1'
#
loop_
_entity.id
_entity.type
_entity.pdbx_description
1 polymer ?
#
loop_
_entity_poly.entity_id
_entity_poly.type
_entity_poly.pdbx_seq_one_letter_code
_entity_poly.pdbx_strand_id
1 'polypeptide(L)'
;MDMAALNLSPRLIRHLDCLLNTARKSEINGLVSPCPCEARITLLRKELLNQNLDGFVVPVADEHQGEYLPKCAQRLRWLTGFTGSAGVALILKNKAALFVDGRYTLQAANEVDENVLEIFNISDMSPDTWISSKIGLGDTLGYDPWLHTVNGALRLKKATLLDCWRK
;
A
#
# COMPACT_ATOMS: atom_id res chain seq x y z
N MET A 1 12.39 35.71 26.98
CA MET A 1 12.76 34.72 25.94
C MET A 1 12.55 35.43 24.62
N ASP A 2 13.59 36.11 24.13
CA ASP A 2 13.49 37.02 23.00
C ASP A 2 13.44 36.24 21.69
N MET A 3 12.33 36.39 20.95
CA MET A 3 12.20 35.92 19.58
C MET A 3 12.63 37.07 18.65
N ALA A 4 13.87 37.04 18.18
CA ALA A 4 14.34 37.96 17.15
C ALA A 4 13.75 37.55 15.79
N ALA A 5 13.05 38.47 15.12
CA ALA A 5 12.69 38.31 13.72
C ALA A 5 13.98 38.31 12.89
N LEU A 6 14.36 37.15 12.36
CA LEU A 6 15.50 37.00 11.46
C LEU A 6 15.36 37.97 10.28
N ASN A 7 16.38 38.80 10.04
CA ASN A 7 16.56 39.56 8.79
C ASN A 7 16.84 38.57 7.64
N LEU A 8 15.81 37.84 7.22
CA LEU A 8 15.90 36.89 6.11
C LEU A 8 16.07 37.68 4.81
N SER A 9 17.09 37.34 4.03
CA SER A 9 17.32 38.01 2.75
C SER A 9 16.09 37.86 1.82
N PRO A 10 15.76 38.87 0.98
CA PRO A 10 14.66 38.78 0.02
C PRO A 10 14.77 37.59 -0.95
N ARG A 11 15.98 37.05 -1.16
CA ARG A 11 16.21 35.84 -1.95
C ARG A 11 15.75 34.58 -1.21
N LEU A 12 16.03 34.48 0.09
CA LEU A 12 15.63 33.35 0.92
C LEU A 12 14.11 33.31 1.12
N ILE A 13 13.49 34.48 1.35
CA ILE A 13 12.02 34.59 1.46
C ILE A 13 11.34 34.09 0.18
N ARG A 14 11.77 34.58 -0.99
CA ARG A 14 11.22 34.12 -2.28
C ARG A 14 11.43 32.62 -2.52
N HIS A 15 12.55 32.06 -2.07
CA HIS A 15 12.81 30.64 -2.20
C HIS A 15 11.90 29.82 -1.28
N LEU A 16 11.71 30.24 -0.04
CA LEU A 16 10.79 29.62 0.92
C LEU A 16 9.33 29.73 0.44
N ASP A 17 8.92 30.89 -0.09
CA ASP A 17 7.60 31.08 -0.67
C ASP A 17 7.40 30.19 -1.90
N CYS A 18 8.42 30.01 -2.73
CA CYS A 18 8.36 29.10 -3.87
C CYS A 18 8.18 27.64 -3.40
N LEU A 19 8.96 27.19 -2.41
CA LEU A 19 8.85 25.85 -1.83
C LEU A 19 7.48 25.62 -1.17
N LEU A 20 7.00 26.58 -0.39
CA LEU A 20 5.67 26.54 0.24
C LEU A 20 4.55 26.52 -0.80
N ASN A 21 4.66 27.31 -1.87
CA ASN A 21 3.67 27.31 -2.95
C ASN A 21 3.70 26.01 -3.76
N THR A 22 4.85 25.36 -3.89
CA THR A 22 4.97 24.05 -4.53
C THR A 22 4.30 22.96 -3.68
N ALA A 23 4.54 22.97 -2.37
CA ALA A 23 3.90 22.07 -1.41
C ALA A 23 2.37 22.27 -1.33
N ARG A 24 1.90 23.53 -1.30
CA ARG A 24 0.47 23.84 -1.33
C ARG A 24 -0.21 23.41 -2.64
N LYS A 25 0.48 23.53 -3.78
CA LYS A 25 -0.04 23.03 -5.07
C LYS A 25 -0.20 21.51 -5.06
N SER A 26 0.68 20.76 -4.40
CA SER A 26 0.49 19.30 -4.23
C SER A 26 -0.70 18.96 -3.33
N GLU A 27 -0.99 19.77 -2.30
CA GLU A 27 -2.14 19.54 -1.41
C GLU A 27 -3.49 19.93 -2.04
N ILE A 28 -3.56 21.04 -2.78
CA ILE A 28 -4.80 21.54 -3.41
C ILE A 28 -5.29 20.63 -4.54
N ASN A 29 -4.40 19.93 -5.23
CA ASN A 29 -4.78 19.00 -6.30
C ASN A 29 -5.27 17.63 -5.81
N GLY A 30 -5.28 17.36 -4.49
CA GLY A 30 -5.61 16.02 -3.97
C GLY A 30 -4.67 14.91 -4.46
N LEU A 31 -3.58 15.28 -5.12
CA LEU A 31 -2.58 14.38 -5.69
C LEU A 31 -1.62 13.99 -4.57
N VAL A 32 -1.86 12.79 -4.06
CA VAL A 32 -0.87 11.95 -3.38
C VAL A 32 0.50 12.18 -4.01
N SER A 33 1.50 12.52 -3.20
CA SER A 33 2.84 12.89 -3.67
C SER A 33 3.33 11.93 -4.78
N PRO A 34 3.98 12.43 -5.86
CA PRO A 34 4.57 11.64 -6.92
C PRO A 34 5.86 10.95 -6.45
N CYS A 35 5.80 10.28 -5.30
CA CYS A 35 6.71 9.18 -5.04
C CYS A 35 6.11 8.00 -5.82
N PRO A 36 6.81 7.45 -6.82
CA PRO A 36 6.33 6.26 -7.51
C PRO A 36 5.99 5.20 -6.46
N CYS A 37 4.87 4.51 -6.64
CA CYS A 37 4.52 3.34 -5.84
C CYS A 37 5.73 2.39 -5.70
N GLU A 38 6.57 2.31 -6.73
CA GLU A 38 7.84 1.60 -6.76
C GLU A 38 8.79 1.94 -5.60
N ALA A 39 9.03 3.21 -5.30
CA ALA A 39 9.95 3.61 -4.23
C ALA A 39 9.41 3.24 -2.84
N ARG A 40 8.09 3.37 -2.63
CA ARG A 40 7.45 2.95 -1.36
C ARG A 40 7.46 1.43 -1.22
N ILE A 41 7.18 0.71 -2.29
CA ILE A 41 7.24 -0.76 -2.31
C ILE A 41 8.67 -1.25 -2.08
N THR A 42 9.67 -0.56 -2.63
CA THR A 42 11.09 -0.88 -2.39
C THR A 42 11.47 -0.71 -0.92
N LEU A 43 11.03 0.39 -0.29
CA LEU A 43 11.25 0.61 1.14
C LEU A 43 10.53 -0.46 1.99
N LEU A 44 9.29 -0.81 1.64
CA LEU A 44 8.55 -1.88 2.32
C LEU A 44 9.28 -3.22 2.19
N ARG A 45 9.73 -3.60 0.99
CA ARG A 45 10.50 -4.83 0.77
C ARG A 45 11.77 -4.89 1.60
N LYS A 46 12.49 -3.77 1.71
CA LYS A 46 13.67 -3.68 2.58
C LYS A 46 13.30 -3.96 4.04
N GLU A 47 12.19 -3.41 4.52
CA GLU A 47 11.74 -3.65 5.88
C GLU A 47 11.27 -5.09 6.10
N LEU A 48 10.59 -5.70 5.13
CA LEU A 48 10.23 -7.12 5.20
C LEU A 48 11.46 -8.02 5.32
N LEU A 49 12.52 -7.72 4.55
CA LEU A 49 13.79 -8.44 4.66
C LEU A 49 14.43 -8.30 6.06
N ASN A 50 14.39 -7.10 6.65
CA ASN A 50 14.91 -6.88 8.01
C ASN A 50 14.16 -7.72 9.06
N GLN A 51 12.89 -8.02 8.82
CA GLN A 51 12.02 -8.78 9.72
C GLN A 51 11.92 -10.28 9.36
N ASN A 52 12.71 -10.77 8.39
CA ASN A 52 12.62 -12.14 7.87
C ASN A 52 11.22 -12.50 7.34
N LEU A 53 10.56 -11.56 6.67
CA LEU A 53 9.27 -11.76 5.99
C LEU A 53 9.46 -11.84 4.48
N ASP A 54 8.69 -12.72 3.84
CA ASP A 54 8.69 -12.96 2.39
C ASP A 54 7.61 -12.15 1.67
N GLY A 55 6.59 -11.73 2.42
CA GLY A 55 5.55 -10.87 1.90
C GLY A 55 4.73 -10.19 2.97
N PHE A 56 3.86 -9.29 2.54
CA PHE A 56 2.97 -8.54 3.40
C PHE A 56 1.62 -8.25 2.73
N VAL A 57 0.55 -8.32 3.52
CA VAL A 57 -0.82 -8.03 3.08
C VAL A 57 -1.27 -6.66 3.57
N VAL A 58 -1.79 -5.83 2.67
CA VAL A 58 -2.30 -4.49 2.98
C VAL A 58 -3.73 -4.36 2.47
N PRO A 59 -4.76 -4.47 3.32
CA PRO A 59 -6.14 -4.23 2.91
C PRO A 59 -6.50 -2.73 2.91
N VAL A 60 -7.59 -2.39 2.24
CA VAL A 60 -8.34 -1.15 2.51
C VAL A 60 -9.19 -1.38 3.76
N ALA A 61 -8.61 -1.17 4.94
CA ALA A 61 -9.30 -1.29 6.23
C ALA A 61 -8.60 -0.48 7.33
N ASP A 62 -9.34 -0.17 8.39
CA ASP A 62 -8.85 0.31 9.68
C ASP A 62 -9.13 -0.73 10.78
N GLU A 63 -8.73 -0.40 12.01
CA GLU A 63 -8.94 -1.22 13.21
C GLU A 63 -10.43 -1.49 13.54
N HIS A 64 -11.35 -0.74 12.93
CA HIS A 64 -12.79 -0.84 13.18
C HIS A 64 -13.56 -1.43 11.99
N GLN A 65 -12.87 -1.77 10.90
CA GLN A 65 -13.50 -2.21 9.64
C GLN A 65 -14.53 -1.19 9.13
N GLY A 66 -14.22 0.11 9.29
CA GLY A 66 -15.08 1.21 8.88
C GLY A 66 -15.26 1.27 7.37
N GLU A 67 -16.43 1.75 6.94
CA GLU A 67 -16.75 1.95 5.51
C GLU A 67 -15.90 3.06 4.87
N TYR A 68 -15.62 4.13 5.63
CA TYR A 68 -14.84 5.28 5.20
C TYR A 68 -13.60 5.45 6.08
N LEU A 69 -12.43 5.38 5.46
CA LEU A 69 -11.17 5.44 6.18
C LEU A 69 -10.71 6.90 6.38
N PRO A 70 -10.32 7.30 7.60
CA PRO A 70 -9.63 8.56 7.80
C PRO A 70 -8.31 8.57 7.02
N LYS A 71 -7.84 9.75 6.60
CA LYS A 71 -6.64 9.88 5.76
C LYS A 71 -5.41 9.16 6.33
N CYS A 72 -5.26 9.14 7.66
CA CYS A 72 -4.16 8.44 8.35
C CYS A 72 -4.23 6.91 8.24
N ALA A 73 -5.41 6.32 8.01
CA ALA A 73 -5.61 4.88 7.89
C ALA A 73 -5.58 4.38 6.43
N GLN A 74 -5.46 5.27 5.43
CA GLN A 74 -5.44 4.91 4.00
C GLN A 74 -4.08 4.35 3.55
N ARG A 75 -3.63 3.26 4.20
CA ARG A 75 -2.31 2.65 4.00
C ARG A 75 -2.12 2.10 2.60
N LEU A 76 -3.14 1.42 2.05
CA LEU A 76 -3.10 0.90 0.68
C LEU A 76 -2.95 2.05 -0.31
N ARG A 77 -3.77 3.10 -0.20
CA ARG A 77 -3.66 4.29 -1.05
C ARG A 77 -2.29 4.93 -0.97
N TRP A 78 -1.74 5.08 0.24
CA TRP A 78 -0.39 5.61 0.41
C TRP A 78 0.64 4.70 -0.27
N LEU A 79 0.50 3.38 -0.19
CA LEU A 79 1.46 2.44 -0.77
C LEU A 79 1.39 2.38 -2.30
N THR A 80 0.19 2.25 -2.88
CA THR A 80 0.00 1.92 -4.29
C THR A 80 -0.47 3.10 -5.14
N GLY A 81 -1.05 4.13 -4.54
CA GLY A 81 -1.73 5.23 -5.24
C GLY A 81 -3.22 4.98 -5.52
N PHE A 82 -3.69 3.73 -5.41
CA PHE A 82 -5.08 3.37 -5.67
C PHE A 82 -6.05 4.04 -4.68
N THR A 83 -7.08 4.70 -5.20
CA THR A 83 -8.00 5.52 -4.41
C THR A 83 -9.40 4.91 -4.24
N GLY A 84 -9.64 3.72 -4.80
CA GLY A 84 -10.91 3.00 -4.63
C GLY A 84 -11.14 2.54 -3.20
N SER A 85 -12.41 2.37 -2.83
CA SER A 85 -12.82 2.04 -1.45
C SER A 85 -12.75 0.55 -1.11
N ALA A 86 -12.50 -0.32 -2.09
CA ALA A 86 -12.37 -1.75 -1.88
C ALA A 86 -11.16 -2.29 -2.63
N GLY A 87 -10.23 -2.89 -1.88
CA GLY A 87 -9.09 -3.58 -2.46
C GLY A 87 -8.15 -4.17 -1.41
N VAL A 88 -7.24 -5.03 -1.89
CA VAL A 88 -6.17 -5.64 -1.09
C VAL A 88 -4.91 -5.65 -1.92
N ALA A 89 -3.78 -5.20 -1.35
CA ALA A 89 -2.47 -5.33 -1.96
C ALA A 89 -1.69 -6.46 -1.30
N LEU A 90 -1.03 -7.30 -2.11
CA LEU A 90 -0.06 -8.30 -1.67
C LEU A 90 1.30 -7.92 -2.20
N ILE A 91 2.25 -7.65 -1.30
CA ILE A 91 3.63 -7.29 -1.65
C ILE A 91 4.54 -8.44 -1.26
N LEU A 92 5.16 -9.10 -2.24
CA LEU A 92 6.19 -10.11 -2.04
C LEU A 92 7.58 -9.49 -2.32
N LYS A 93 8.63 -10.27 -2.02
CA LYS A 93 10.04 -9.92 -2.33
C LYS A 93 10.23 -9.37 -3.74
N ASN A 94 9.69 -10.06 -4.76
CA ASN A 94 9.93 -9.73 -6.17
C ASN A 94 8.65 -9.48 -6.98
N LYS A 95 7.47 -9.71 -6.39
CA LYS A 95 6.18 -9.58 -7.06
C LYS A 95 5.26 -8.71 -6.21
N ALA A 96 4.30 -8.06 -6.82
CA ALA A 96 3.27 -7.34 -6.10
C ALA A 96 1.97 -7.40 -6.90
N ALA A 97 0.85 -7.51 -6.19
CA ALA A 97 -0.47 -7.56 -6.81
C ALA A 97 -1.46 -6.68 -6.06
N LEU A 98 -2.39 -6.08 -6.80
CA LEU A 98 -3.52 -5.34 -6.29
C LEU A 98 -4.81 -6.03 -6.73
N PHE A 99 -5.62 -6.46 -5.76
CA PHE A 99 -6.92 -7.07 -5.99
C PHE A 99 -7.99 -6.03 -5.75
N VAL A 100 -8.86 -5.82 -6.74
CA VAL A 100 -9.94 -4.84 -6.68
C VAL A 100 -11.28 -5.49 -7.01
N ASP A 101 -12.36 -4.87 -6.55
CA ASP A 101 -13.70 -5.20 -6.99
C ASP A 101 -13.92 -4.75 -8.44
N GLY A 102 -14.79 -5.44 -9.19
CA GLY A 102 -15.02 -5.18 -10.61
C GLY A 102 -15.43 -3.74 -10.95
N ARG A 103 -16.00 -2.99 -9.99
CA ARG A 103 -16.30 -1.56 -10.14
C ARG A 103 -15.05 -0.69 -10.33
N TYR A 104 -13.90 -1.15 -9.86
CA TYR A 104 -12.67 -0.37 -9.79
C TYR A 104 -11.58 -0.81 -10.76
N THR A 105 -11.81 -1.83 -11.61
CA THR A 105 -10.78 -2.35 -12.52
C THR A 105 -10.18 -1.27 -13.43
N LEU A 106 -11.05 -0.45 -14.07
CA LEU A 106 -10.60 0.66 -14.92
C LEU A 106 -9.92 1.77 -14.12
N GLN A 107 -10.39 2.02 -12.90
CA GLN A 107 -9.76 3.02 -12.02
C GLN A 107 -8.36 2.58 -11.60
N ALA A 108 -8.20 1.32 -11.21
CA ALA A 108 -6.91 0.76 -10.81
C ALA A 108 -5.89 0.84 -11.95
N ALA A 109 -6.27 0.46 -13.18
CA ALA A 109 -5.40 0.55 -14.35
C ALA A 109 -4.96 1.99 -14.69
N ASN A 110 -5.76 3.00 -14.33
CA ASN A 110 -5.42 4.40 -14.55
C ASN A 110 -4.59 5.03 -13.41
N GLU A 111 -4.71 4.52 -12.18
CA GLU A 111 -4.08 5.11 -11.00
C GLU A 111 -2.77 4.42 -10.60
N VAL A 112 -2.58 3.16 -10.99
CA VAL A 112 -1.49 2.29 -10.55
C VAL A 112 -0.58 1.93 -11.71
N ASP A 113 0.72 1.92 -11.47
CA ASP A 113 1.71 1.46 -12.46
C ASP A 113 1.70 -0.07 -12.55
N GLU A 114 1.21 -0.61 -13.67
CA GLU A 114 1.15 -2.04 -13.97
C GLU A 114 2.53 -2.70 -14.09
N ASN A 115 3.60 -1.92 -14.29
CA ASN A 115 4.97 -2.47 -14.25
C ASN A 115 5.41 -2.82 -12.83
N VAL A 116 4.76 -2.24 -11.82
CA VAL A 116 5.10 -2.43 -10.40
C VAL A 116 4.12 -3.38 -9.72
N LEU A 117 2.82 -3.30 -10.06
CA LEU A 117 1.74 -4.05 -9.44
C LEU A 117 0.88 -4.75 -10.52
N GLU A 118 0.73 -6.07 -10.41
CA GLU A 118 -0.24 -6.82 -11.21
C GLU A 118 -1.67 -6.53 -10.68
N ILE A 119 -2.58 -6.08 -11.55
CA ILE A 119 -3.97 -5.75 -11.15
C ILE A 119 -4.88 -6.95 -11.45
N PHE A 120 -5.64 -7.37 -10.45
CA PHE A 120 -6.62 -8.46 -10.58
C PHE A 120 -8.00 -8.01 -10.12
N ASN A 121 -9.03 -8.46 -10.84
CA ASN A 121 -10.39 -8.48 -10.32
C ASN A 121 -10.52 -9.65 -9.33
N ILE A 122 -11.05 -9.38 -8.14
CA ILE A 122 -11.20 -10.36 -7.07
C ILE A 122 -12.10 -11.54 -7.45
N SER A 123 -13.03 -11.36 -8.40
CA SER A 123 -13.87 -12.43 -8.93
C SER A 123 -13.12 -13.41 -9.83
N ASP A 124 -12.10 -12.93 -10.54
CA ASP A 124 -11.31 -13.74 -11.47
C ASP A 124 -10.12 -14.41 -10.76
N MET A 125 -9.52 -13.71 -9.78
CA MET A 125 -8.41 -14.20 -8.98
C MET A 125 -8.53 -13.68 -7.55
N SER A 126 -8.69 -14.58 -6.58
CA SER A 126 -8.72 -14.22 -5.16
C SER A 126 -7.29 -14.02 -4.61
N PRO A 127 -7.10 -13.17 -3.59
CA PRO A 127 -5.80 -13.02 -2.92
C PRO A 127 -5.23 -14.34 -2.38
N ASP A 128 -6.09 -15.21 -1.85
CA ASP A 128 -5.74 -16.55 -1.36
C ASP A 128 -5.30 -17.51 -2.49
N THR A 129 -5.94 -17.46 -3.65
CA THR A 129 -5.53 -18.29 -4.80
C THR A 129 -4.23 -17.76 -5.39
N TRP A 130 -4.08 -16.44 -5.49
CA TRP A 130 -2.85 -15.84 -6.00
C TRP A 130 -1.67 -16.17 -5.08
N ILE A 131 -1.80 -15.96 -3.76
CA ILE A 131 -0.69 -16.19 -2.83
C ILE A 131 -0.22 -17.64 -2.82
N SER A 132 -1.16 -18.61 -2.86
CA SER A 132 -0.82 -20.03 -2.92
C SER A 132 -0.05 -20.42 -4.18
N SER A 133 -0.21 -19.67 -5.28
CA SER A 133 0.55 -19.87 -6.53
C SER A 133 1.93 -19.22 -6.53
N LYS A 134 2.21 -18.28 -5.61
CA LYS A 134 3.43 -17.46 -5.63
C LYS A 134 4.41 -17.78 -4.50
N ILE A 135 3.94 -18.28 -3.36
CA ILE A 135 4.81 -18.57 -2.22
C ILE A 135 5.32 -20.01 -2.25
N GLY A 136 6.53 -20.21 -1.74
CA GLY A 136 7.13 -21.52 -1.54
C GLY A 136 6.95 -22.07 -0.13
N LEU A 137 7.33 -23.35 0.04
CA LEU A 137 7.43 -23.96 1.36
C LEU A 137 8.43 -23.20 2.23
N GLY A 138 7.98 -22.71 3.38
CA GLY A 138 8.81 -21.98 4.35
C GLY A 138 8.77 -20.46 4.22
N ASP A 139 8.10 -19.91 3.19
CA ASP A 139 7.89 -18.47 3.08
C ASP A 139 6.96 -17.97 4.20
N THR A 140 7.30 -16.83 4.79
CA THR A 140 6.55 -16.20 5.88
C THR A 140 5.82 -14.95 5.38
N LEU A 141 4.49 -15.00 5.41
CA LEU A 141 3.62 -13.87 5.05
C LEU A 141 3.23 -13.06 6.29
N GLY A 142 3.59 -11.78 6.32
CA GLY A 142 3.18 -10.83 7.35
C GLY A 142 1.82 -10.18 7.07
N TYR A 143 1.13 -9.78 8.12
CA TYR A 143 -0.10 -8.97 8.06
C TYR A 143 -0.25 -8.18 9.36
N ASP A 144 -1.06 -7.10 9.35
CA ASP A 144 -1.42 -6.38 10.57
C ASP A 144 -2.67 -7.03 11.21
N PRO A 145 -2.59 -7.58 12.43
CA PRO A 145 -3.73 -8.22 13.10
C PRO A 145 -4.94 -7.31 13.29
N TRP A 146 -4.75 -6.00 13.38
CA TRP A 146 -5.85 -5.05 13.59
C TRP A 146 -6.64 -4.76 12.31
N LEU A 147 -6.04 -4.99 11.14
CA LEU A 147 -6.68 -4.66 9.86
C LEU A 147 -7.40 -5.85 9.21
N HIS A 148 -7.31 -7.02 9.83
CA HIS A 148 -7.84 -8.26 9.27
C HIS A 148 -8.93 -8.84 10.17
N THR A 149 -10.03 -9.25 9.54
CA THR A 149 -10.99 -10.12 10.21
C THR A 149 -10.37 -11.50 10.45
N VAL A 150 -10.82 -12.18 11.51
CA VAL A 150 -10.38 -13.56 11.84
C VAL A 150 -10.53 -14.49 10.63
N ASN A 151 -11.68 -14.43 9.95
CA ASN A 151 -11.93 -15.25 8.77
C ASN A 151 -11.00 -14.90 7.60
N GLY A 152 -10.71 -13.62 7.37
CA GLY A 152 -9.76 -13.18 6.35
C GLY A 152 -8.36 -13.72 6.61
N ALA A 153 -7.86 -13.58 7.84
CA ALA A 153 -6.57 -14.12 8.25
C ALA A 153 -6.49 -15.64 8.13
N LEU A 154 -7.55 -16.37 8.53
CA LEU A 154 -7.60 -17.83 8.40
C LEU A 154 -7.57 -18.31 6.95
N ARG A 155 -8.22 -17.60 6.02
CA ARG A 155 -8.17 -17.92 4.58
C ARG A 155 -6.75 -17.79 4.04
N LEU A 156 -6.08 -16.68 4.35
CA LEU A 156 -4.69 -16.44 3.96
C LEU A 156 -3.76 -17.50 4.56
N LYS A 157 -3.93 -17.81 5.85
CA LYS A 157 -3.16 -18.87 6.53
C LYS A 157 -3.36 -20.23 5.87
N LYS A 158 -4.59 -20.58 5.48
CA LYS A 158 -4.87 -21.85 4.78
C LYS A 158 -4.19 -21.89 3.41
N ALA A 159 -4.18 -20.76 2.69
CA ALA A 159 -3.50 -20.62 1.41
C ALA A 159 -1.98 -20.73 1.53
N THR A 160 -1.40 -20.28 2.64
CA THR A 160 0.06 -20.33 2.84
C THR A 160 0.56 -21.68 3.35
N LEU A 161 -0.31 -22.48 3.98
CA LEU A 161 0.05 -23.78 4.59
C LEU A 161 0.04 -24.98 3.62
N LEU A 162 0.14 -24.74 2.31
CA LEU A 162 -0.20 -25.74 1.29
C LEU A 162 0.74 -26.97 1.14
N ASP A 163 1.66 -27.23 2.08
CA ASP A 163 2.55 -28.40 2.04
C ASP A 163 2.64 -29.26 3.32
N CYS A 164 1.72 -29.13 4.28
CA CYS A 164 1.72 -30.08 5.42
C CYS A 164 0.89 -31.34 5.20
N TRP A 165 -0.06 -31.36 4.25
CA TRP A 165 -1.04 -32.46 4.09
C TRP A 165 -1.10 -33.08 2.68
N ARG A 166 -0.17 -32.71 1.79
CA ARG A 166 0.04 -33.41 0.50
C ARG A 166 1.10 -34.50 0.69
N LYS A 167 0.73 -35.59 1.36
CA LYS A 167 1.40 -36.89 1.29
C LYS A 167 0.36 -37.98 1.10
#